data_AF-A0A7W0H6U2-F1
#
_entry.id   AF-A0A7W0H6U2-F1
#
_cell.length_a   1.000
_cell.length_b   1.000
_cell.length_c   1.000
_cell.angle_alpha   90.00
_cell.angle_beta   90.00
_cell.angle_gamma   90.00
#
_symmetry.space_group_name_H-M   'P 1'
#
loop_
_entity.id
_entity.type
_entity.pdbx_description
1 polymer ?
#
loop_
_entity_poly.entity_id
_entity_poly.type
_entity_poly.pdbx_seq_one_letter_code
_entity_poly.pdbx_strand_id
1 'polypeptide(L)' 'AHWLEHYNERRRHSAIGNRPPISRVRDLLGQDT' A
#
# COMPACT_ATOMS: atom_id res chain seq x y z
N ALA A 1 -7.09 -9.98 11.97
CA ALA A 1 -7.38 -8.84 12.87
C ALA A 1 -7.64 -7.60 12.02
N HIS A 2 -8.69 -6.84 12.32
CA HIS A 2 -9.15 -5.73 11.48
C HIS A 2 -8.11 -4.61 11.27
N TRP A 3 -7.20 -4.42 12.23
CA TRP A 3 -6.16 -3.39 12.16
C TRP A 3 -5.16 -3.61 11.01
N LEU A 4 -4.87 -4.86 10.63
CA LEU A 4 -3.87 -5.18 9.61
C LEU A 4 -4.37 -4.83 8.20
N GLU A 5 -5.64 -5.15 7.92
CA GLU A 5 -6.30 -4.78 6.67
C GLU A 5 -6.34 -3.26 6.52
N HIS A 6 -6.77 -2.55 7.59
CA HIS A 6 -6.77 -1.09 7.60
C HIS A 6 -5.38 -0.49 7.34
N TYR A 7 -4.33 -1.06 7.95
CA TYR A 7 -2.97 -0.59 7.75
C TYR A 7 -2.52 -0.78 6.30
N ASN A 8 -2.73 -1.97 5.72
CA ASN A 8 -2.25 -2.28 4.39
C ASN A 8 -3.01 -1.54 3.28
N GLU A 9 -4.31 -1.27 3.47
CA GLU A 9 -5.17 -0.71 2.42
C GLU A 9 -5.43 0.80 2.55
N ARG A 10 -5.42 1.36 3.76
CA ARG A 10 -5.89 2.74 4.00
C ARG A 10 -4.85 3.67 4.60
N ARG A 11 -3.82 3.13 5.27
CA ARG A 11 -2.82 3.97 5.92
C ARG A 11 -1.95 4.65 4.87
N ARG A 12 -1.90 5.99 4.87
CA ARG A 12 -1.00 6.72 3.97
C ARG A 12 0.43 6.76 4.51
N HIS A 13 1.39 6.50 3.63
CA HIS A 13 2.82 6.53 3.95
C HIS A 13 3.55 7.57 3.10
N SER A 14 4.18 8.55 3.75
CA SER A 14 4.93 9.62 3.08
C SER A 14 6.09 9.09 2.23
N ALA A 15 6.74 8.02 2.67
CA ALA A 15 7.84 7.36 1.96
C ALA A 15 7.43 6.73 0.61
N ILE A 16 6.14 6.54 0.35
CA ILE A 16 5.59 6.01 -0.92
C ILE A 16 4.59 6.99 -1.55
N GLY A 17 4.82 8.28 -1.38
CA GLY A 17 3.99 9.33 -1.99
C GLY A 17 2.57 9.37 -1.43
N ASN A 18 2.42 9.14 -0.12
CA ASN A 18 1.14 9.11 0.58
C ASN A 18 0.14 8.04 0.07
N ARG A 19 0.64 6.99 -0.57
CA ARG A 19 -0.15 5.81 -0.95
C ARG A 19 -0.18 4.76 0.17
N PRO A 20 -1.14 3.81 0.13
CA PRO A 20 -1.15 2.70 1.07
C PRO A 20 -0.05 1.68 0.80
N PRO A 21 0.43 0.94 1.83
CA PRO A 21 1.53 -0.02 1.70
C PRO A 21 1.33 -1.04 0.58
N ILE A 22 0.10 -1.51 0.36
CA ILE A 22 -0.20 -2.50 -0.67
C ILE A 22 0.08 -2.00 -2.09
N SER A 23 0.01 -0.68 -2.33
CA SER A 23 0.36 -0.09 -3.64
C SER A 23 1.80 -0.41 -4.03
N ARG A 24 2.72 -0.42 -3.07
CA ARG A 24 4.14 -0.74 -3.34
C ARG A 24 4.32 -2.17 -3.84
N VAL A 25 3.51 -3.11 -3.37
CA VAL A 25 3.58 -4.51 -3.83
C VAL A 25 3.13 -4.61 -5.29
N ARG A 26 2.07 -3.89 -5.67
CA ARG A 26 1.60 -3.84 -7.07
C ARG A 26 2.64 -3.23 -8.00
N ASP A 27 3.28 -2.13 -7.57
CA ASP A 27 4.37 -1.49 -8.32
C ASP A 27 5.56 -2.46 -8.53
N LEU A 28 5.97 -3.18 -7.48
CA LEU A 28 7.09 -4.14 -7.53
C LEU A 28 6.79 -5.35 -8.41
N LEU A 29 5.53 -5.79 -8.45
CA LEU A 29 5.09 -6.92 -9.27
C LEU A 29 4.78 -6.52 -10.71
N GLY A 30 4.88 -5.23 -11.07
CA GLY A 30 4.53 -4.74 -12.41
C GLY A 30 3.05 -4.92 -12.75
N GLN A 31 2.17 -4.91 -11.75
CA GLN A 31 0.73 -5.13 -11.93
C GLN A 31 -0.03 -3.86 -12.40
N ASP A 32 0.66 -2.73 -12.47
CA ASP A 32 0.12 -1.42 -12.91
C ASP A 32 0.66 -1.00 -14.29
N THR A 33 1.36 -1.91 -15.01
CA THR A 33 1.82 -1.75 -16.40
C THR A 33 1.02 -2.59 -17.38
#